data_AF-A0A1F2RG78-F1
#
_entry.id   AF-A0A1F2RG78-F1
#
_cell.length_a   1.000
_cell.length_b   1.000
_cell.length_c   1.000
_cell.angle_alpha   90.00
_cell.angle_beta   90.00
_cell.angle_gamma   90.00
#
_symmetry.space_group_name_H-M   'P 1'
#
loop_
_entity.id
_entity.type
_entity.pdbx_description
1 polymer ?
#
loop_
_entity_poly.entity_id
_entity_poly.type
_entity_poly.pdbx_seq_one_letter_code
_entity_poly.pdbx_strand_id
1 'polypeptide(L)'
;MRLRQRIESQFDSLKLMKGLRSARNGTRLLLTGILRLHPGQRQGKVLNIVESALIKRALADGHDLLNQQGTKTKVHVIKSKGNTASRQIVPLKMFVER
;
A
#
# COMPACT_ATOMS: atom_id res chain seq x y z
N MET A 1 -11.35 1.98 20.00
CA MET A 1 -10.66 0.88 19.30
C MET A 1 -9.18 0.93 19.68
N ARG A 2 -8.60 -0.14 20.23
CA ARG A 2 -7.18 -0.13 20.64
C ARG A 2 -6.32 -0.44 19.41
N LEU A 3 -5.57 0.56 18.94
CA LEU A 3 -4.69 0.45 17.75
C LEU A 3 -3.74 -0.76 17.85
N ARG A 4 -3.19 -1.00 19.04
CA ARG A 4 -2.34 -2.15 19.34
C ARG A 4 -3.01 -3.49 18.98
N GLN A 5 -4.23 -3.71 19.45
CA GLN A 5 -4.97 -4.95 19.17
C GLN A 5 -5.26 -5.11 17.68
N ARG A 6 -5.50 -4.01 16.96
CA ARG A 6 -5.72 -4.04 15.51
C ARG A 6 -4.45 -4.36 14.75
N ILE A 7 -3.30 -3.89 15.20
CA ILE A 7 -1.98 -4.21 14.63
C ILE A 7 -1.66 -5.69 14.91
N GLU A 8 -1.85 -6.16 16.14
CA GLU A 8 -1.66 -7.56 16.52
C GLU A 8 -2.52 -8.50 15.65
N SER A 9 -3.77 -8.14 15.38
CA SER A 9 -4.63 -8.95 14.50
C SER A 9 -4.19 -8.95 13.04
N GLN A 10 -3.36 -8.00 12.59
CA GLN A 10 -2.76 -8.08 11.25
C GLN A 10 -1.82 -9.28 11.11
N PHE A 11 -1.10 -9.63 12.19
CA PHE A 11 -0.11 -10.71 12.20
C PHE A 11 -0.71 -12.12 12.26
N ASP A 12 -2.02 -12.24 12.45
CA ASP A 12 -2.72 -13.54 12.44
C ASP A 12 -2.91 -14.11 11.01
N SER A 13 -2.52 -13.35 9.97
CA SER A 13 -2.60 -13.82 8.59
C SER A 13 -1.35 -14.62 8.20
N LEU A 14 -1.50 -15.93 8.01
CA LEU A 14 -0.44 -16.80 7.47
C LEU A 14 0.16 -16.28 6.16
N LYS A 15 -0.66 -15.67 5.30
CA LYS A 15 -0.21 -15.12 4.01
C LYS A 15 0.67 -13.88 4.21
N LEU A 16 0.27 -12.98 5.10
CA LEU A 16 1.09 -11.81 5.47
C LEU A 16 2.41 -12.28 6.09
N MET A 17 2.37 -13.21 7.05
CA MET A 17 3.56 -13.72 7.72
C MET A 17 4.54 -14.41 6.77
N LYS A 18 4.04 -15.23 5.83
CA LYS A 18 4.86 -15.84 4.78
C LYS A 18 5.47 -14.77 3.87
N GLY A 19 4.68 -13.77 3.45
CA GLY A 19 5.16 -12.69 2.61
C GLY A 19 6.24 -11.84 3.28
N LEU A 20 6.06 -11.50 4.56
CA LEU A 20 7.06 -10.81 5.38
C LEU A 20 8.32 -11.66 5.60
N ARG A 21 8.19 -12.99 5.71
CA ARG A 21 9.33 -13.91 5.81
C ARG A 21 10.11 -13.99 4.50
N SER A 22 9.44 -13.99 3.35
CA SER A 22 10.07 -14.04 2.03
C SER A 22 10.53 -12.68 1.50
N ALA A 23 10.13 -11.58 2.15
CA ALA A 23 10.54 -10.25 1.76
C ALA A 23 12.07 -10.10 1.88
N ARG A 24 12.66 -9.27 1.01
CA ARG A 24 14.11 -9.02 1.01
C ARG A 24 14.57 -8.52 2.38
N ASN A 25 15.75 -8.96 2.80
CA ASN A 25 16.37 -8.48 4.03
C ASN A 25 16.63 -6.96 3.94
N GLY A 26 16.27 -6.22 4.99
CA GLY A 26 16.37 -4.76 5.04
C GLY A 26 15.67 -4.18 6.27
N THR A 27 15.70 -2.85 6.39
CA THR A 27 15.04 -2.12 7.48
C THR A 27 13.53 -2.30 7.41
N ARG A 28 12.93 -2.74 8.52
CA ARG A 28 11.48 -2.88 8.66
C ARG A 28 10.92 -1.65 9.37
N LEU A 29 9.90 -1.05 8.80
CA LEU A 29 9.24 0.16 9.34
C LEU A 29 7.76 -0.12 9.56
N LEU A 30 7.22 0.29 10.71
CA LEU A 30 5.79 0.34 10.98
C LEU A 30 5.37 1.80 11.06
N LEU A 31 4.50 2.23 10.15
CA LEU A 31 3.95 3.58 10.12
C LEU A 31 2.54 3.57 10.71
N THR A 32 2.29 4.49 11.64
CA THR A 32 0.96 4.73 12.22
C THR A 32 0.63 6.22 12.13
N GLY A 33 -0.61 6.55 11.84
CA GLY A 33 -1.08 7.93 11.76
C GLY A 33 -2.50 8.08 12.28
N ILE A 34 -2.87 9.33 12.57
CA ILE A 34 -4.23 9.68 12.99
C ILE A 34 -4.86 10.51 11.89
N LEU A 35 -5.99 10.05 11.38
CA LEU A 35 -6.80 10.78 10.42
C LEU A 35 -7.61 11.87 11.14
N ARG A 36 -7.38 13.13 10.81
CA ARG A 36 -8.20 14.26 11.28
C ARG A 36 -9.30 14.55 10.25
N LEU A 37 -10.54 14.56 10.70
CA LEU A 37 -11.72 14.78 9.85
C LEU A 37 -12.17 16.23 9.95
N HIS A 38 -12.63 16.78 8.82
CA HIS A 38 -13.35 18.06 8.82
C HIS A 38 -14.82 17.87 9.23
N PRO A 39 -15.47 18.92 9.78
CA PRO A 39 -16.90 18.89 10.08
C PRO A 39 -17.72 18.42 8.86
N GLY A 40 -18.68 17.53 9.08
CA GLY A 40 -19.54 16.96 8.03
C GLY A 40 -18.97 15.76 7.26
N GLN A 41 -17.70 15.40 7.46
CA GLN A 41 -17.12 14.22 6.83
C GLN A 41 -17.50 12.93 7.55
N ARG A 42 -17.89 11.91 6.78
CA ARG A 42 -18.17 10.56 7.32
C ARG A 42 -16.87 9.77 7.43
N GLN A 43 -16.46 9.44 8.66
CA GLN A 43 -15.20 8.74 8.95
C GLN A 43 -14.97 7.51 8.05
N GLY A 44 -15.96 6.62 7.93
CA GLY A 44 -15.82 5.40 7.12
C GLY A 44 -15.56 5.69 5.63
N LYS A 45 -16.19 6.73 5.07
CA LYS A 45 -15.95 7.12 3.67
C LYS A 45 -14.54 7.68 3.49
N VAL A 46 -14.10 8.57 4.39
CA VAL A 46 -12.75 9.16 4.30
C VAL A 46 -11.68 8.09 4.50
N LEU A 47 -11.88 7.15 5.43
CA LEU A 47 -10.94 6.07 5.66
C LEU A 47 -10.74 5.21 4.40
N ASN A 48 -11.84 4.83 3.72
CA ASN A 48 -11.76 4.06 2.48
C ASN A 48 -11.04 4.82 1.35
N ILE A 49 -11.25 6.14 1.24
CA ILE A 49 -10.57 6.99 0.26
C ILE A 49 -9.07 7.04 0.55
N VAL A 50 -8.69 7.28 1.80
CA VAL A 50 -7.29 7.36 2.23
C VAL A 50 -6.58 6.02 2.03
N GLU A 51 -7.20 4.92 2.44
CA GLU A 51 -6.66 3.57 2.24
C GLU A 51 -6.42 3.29 0.75
N SER A 52 -7.42 3.56 -0.09
CA SER A 52 -7.31 3.38 -1.54
C SER A 52 -6.20 4.24 -2.14
N ALA A 53 -6.06 5.50 -1.71
CA ALA A 53 -5.01 6.39 -2.20
C ALA A 53 -3.60 5.91 -1.82
N LEU A 54 -3.41 5.45 -0.58
CA LEU A 54 -2.14 4.90 -0.12
C LEU A 54 -1.75 3.62 -0.87
N ILE A 55 -2.71 2.71 -1.06
CA ILE A 55 -2.54 1.49 -1.86
C ILE A 55 -2.14 1.83 -3.30
N LYS A 56 -2.87 2.75 -3.95
CA LYS A 56 -2.58 3.18 -5.32
C LYS A 56 -1.20 3.79 -5.46
N ARG A 57 -0.81 4.65 -4.52
CA ARG A 57 0.52 5.25 -4.53
C ARG A 57 1.61 4.20 -4.38
N ALA A 58 1.44 3.26 -3.45
CA ALA A 58 2.41 2.19 -3.25
C ALA A 58 2.57 1.30 -4.49
N LEU A 59 1.47 0.97 -5.17
CA LEU A 59 1.51 0.25 -6.45
C LEU A 59 2.20 1.05 -7.55
N ALA A 60 1.90 2.34 -7.67
CA ALA A 60 2.53 3.21 -8.67
C ALA A 60 4.05 3.30 -8.47
N ASP A 61 4.52 3.34 -7.22
CA ASP A 61 5.93 3.34 -6.85
C ASP A 61 6.59 1.94 -7.00
N GLY A 62 5.82 0.90 -7.31
CA GLY A 62 6.33 -0.45 -7.57
C GLY A 62 6.50 -1.32 -6.33
N HIS A 63 5.88 -0.95 -5.20
CA HIS A 63 5.94 -1.75 -3.98
C HIS A 63 5.04 -2.98 -4.06
N ASP A 64 5.51 -4.09 -3.49
CA ASP A 64 4.71 -5.30 -3.33
C ASP A 64 3.69 -5.11 -2.21
N LEU A 65 2.40 -5.23 -2.54
CA LEU A 65 1.32 -5.15 -1.56
C LEU A 65 0.89 -6.52 -1.07
N LEU A 66 0.84 -6.66 0.25
CA LEU A 66 0.31 -7.82 0.96
C LEU A 66 -0.87 -7.37 1.82
N ASN A 67 -2.03 -7.98 1.62
CA ASN A 67 -3.22 -7.77 2.46
C ASN A 67 -3.61 -9.08 3.17
N GLN A 68 -4.39 -8.95 4.25
CA GLN A 68 -4.84 -10.11 5.03
C GLN A 68 -5.64 -11.12 4.19
N GLN A 69 -6.53 -10.63 3.32
CA GLN A 69 -7.39 -11.45 2.46
C GLN A 69 -6.65 -12.04 1.25
N GLY A 70 -5.41 -11.60 1.00
CA GLY A 70 -4.63 -12.07 -0.13
C GLY A 70 -5.14 -11.65 -1.50
N THR A 71 -6.07 -10.69 -1.56
CA THR A 71 -6.63 -10.13 -2.80
C THR A 71 -5.53 -9.45 -3.60
N LYS A 72 -5.25 -9.96 -4.80
CA LYS A 72 -4.35 -9.31 -5.75
C LYS A 72 -5.12 -8.20 -6.47
N THR A 73 -4.72 -6.95 -6.30
CA THR A 73 -5.23 -5.84 -7.12
C THR A 73 -4.86 -6.12 -8.58
N LYS A 74 -5.86 -6.14 -9.47
CA LYS A 74 -5.59 -6.29 -10.91
C LYS A 74 -4.94 -5.00 -11.40
N VAL A 75 -3.69 -5.11 -11.85
CA VAL A 75 -2.89 -3.98 -12.30
C VAL A 75 -2.45 -4.17 -13.75
N HIS A 76 -2.51 -3.10 -14.52
CA HIS A 76 -1.81 -2.94 -15.78
C HIS A 76 -0.35 -2.54 -15.50
N VAL A 77 0.58 -3.15 -16.23
CA VAL A 77 2.01 -2.82 -16.12
C VAL A 77 2.36 -1.86 -17.23
N ILE A 78 2.65 -0.62 -16.87
CA ILE A 78 3.20 0.36 -17.81
C ILE A 78 4.72 0.25 -17.77
N LYS A 79 5.32 -0.03 -18.93
CA LYS A 79 6.78 -0.03 -19.11
C LYS A 79 7.16 1.22 -19.89
N SER A 80 7.92 2.10 -19.27
CA SER A 80 8.45 3.31 -19.92
C SER A 80 9.87 3.07 -20.39
N LYS A 81 10.19 3.49 -21.62
CA LYS A 81 11.56 3.59 -22.13
C LYS A 81 11.85 5.08 -22.34
N GLY A 82 12.60 5.67 -21.42
CA GLY A 82 12.95 7.09 -21.44
C GLY A 82 14.35 7.36 -20.90
N ASN A 83 14.88 8.55 -21.21
CA ASN A 83 16.17 9.03 -20.73
C ASN A 83 16.16 9.30 -19.21
N THR A 84 17.33 9.52 -18.61
CA THR A 84 17.46 9.68 -17.15
C THR A 84 16.58 10.80 -16.57
N ALA A 85 16.35 11.89 -17.32
CA ALA A 85 15.49 12.99 -16.91
C ALA A 85 14.01 12.56 -16.80
N SER A 86 13.52 11.80 -17.78
CA SER A 86 12.14 11.28 -17.77
C SER A 86 11.86 10.26 -16.65
N ARG A 87 12.89 9.59 -16.12
CA ARG A 87 12.75 8.61 -15.01
C ARG A 87 12.31 9.24 -13.69
N GLN A 88 12.57 10.53 -13.49
CA GLN A 88 12.14 11.25 -12.27
C GLN A 88 10.62 11.47 -12.25
N ILE A 89 10.00 11.56 -13.44
CA ILE A 89 8.56 11.83 -13.59
C ILE A 89 7.80 10.52 -13.77
N VAL A 90 8.34 9.59 -14.58
CA VAL A 90 7.71 8.31 -14.89
C VAL A 90 8.70 7.17 -14.63
N PRO A 91 8.45 6.30 -13.65
CA PRO A 91 9.30 5.14 -13.40
C PRO A 91 9.34 4.21 -14.62
N LEU A 92 10.43 3.45 -14.75
CA LEU A 92 10.58 2.46 -15.82
C LEU A 92 9.49 1.38 -15.80
N LYS A 93 8.94 1.11 -14.62
CA LYS A 93 7.85 0.17 -14.40
C LYS A 93 6.88 0.75 -13.38
N MET A 94 5.63 0.96 -13.79
CA MET A 94 4.55 1.45 -12.93
C MET A 94 3.38 0.46 -13.01
N PHE A 95 2.72 0.23 -11.88
CA PHE A 95 1.49 -0.56 -11.82
C PHE A 95 0.29 0.37 -11.67
N VAL A 96 -0.65 0.29 -12.60
CA VAL A 96 -1.89 1.09 -12.60
C VAL A 96 -3.07 0.16 -12.41
N GLU A 97 -3.94 0.45 -11.44
CA GLU A 97 -5.16 -0.31 -11.22
C GLU A 97 -6.07 -0.24 -12.46
N ARG A 98 -6.75 -1.35 -12.77
CA ARG A 98 -7.67 -1.47 -13.91
C ARG A 98 -8.94 -0.65 -13.72
#